data_AF-A0A1I2QH22-F1
#
_entry.id   AF-A0A1I2QH22-F1
#
_cell.length_a   1.000
_cell.length_b   1.000
_cell.length_c   1.000
_cell.angle_alpha   90.00
_cell.angle_beta   90.00
_cell.angle_gamma   90.00
#
_symmetry.space_group_name_H-M   'P 1'
#
loop_
_entity.id
_entity.type
_entity.pdbx_description
1 polymer ?
#
loop_
_entity_poly.entity_id
_entity_poly.type
_entity_poly.pdbx_seq_one_letter_code
_entity_poly.pdbx_strand_id
1 'polypeptide(L)'
;MKHLKKFLIRLQTFELRVLKKKVYKQRFGPAEEIPVYDIGHETKYYDAFTFESELRLLCEQATLDLLPLPLDRLRLVAELIGSVEKRFKQFWVNYHYHYEGYKMSYSKGYIFQINLNKLFLVRNLKPDSSENLVVEQFVEDLADSVKLRETFLQQLNKAIGIMIPIEKELTPPDTTFWPQVAPTPVQSYPRFLEGIAWSFYEVLKSYFTPEDQEQLLSLLQENTLPSSPLVFHGNGNQLADAFKQLYEANLIVGCLKADLEEWISKHFAYVLRKQQKTLTPNYLAAIISSNAKPCQSPILDVRKQRDGTYAIFPILRTQKNYSY
;
A
#
# COMPACT_ATOMS: atom_id res chain seq x y z
N MET A 1 17.56 -13.30 20.49
CA MET A 1 17.87 -12.21 19.52
C MET A 1 18.56 -12.69 18.23
N LYS A 2 19.12 -13.91 18.16
CA LYS A 2 19.74 -14.45 16.93
C LYS A 2 18.73 -14.55 15.77
N HIS A 3 17.49 -14.95 16.05
CA HIS A 3 16.45 -15.16 15.05
C HIS A 3 15.81 -13.83 14.64
N LEU A 4 15.60 -12.89 15.58
CA LEU A 4 15.16 -11.54 15.25
C LEU A 4 16.11 -10.87 14.24
N LYS A 5 17.42 -10.94 14.50
CA LYS A 5 18.43 -10.41 13.57
C LYS A 5 18.34 -11.09 12.19
N LYS A 6 18.23 -12.42 12.15
CA LYS A 6 18.10 -13.17 10.90
C LYS A 6 16.84 -12.78 10.12
N PHE A 7 15.70 -12.70 10.80
CA PHE A 7 14.43 -12.26 10.22
C PHE A 7 14.57 -10.86 9.62
N LEU A 8 15.05 -9.88 10.40
CA LEU A 8 15.19 -8.50 9.92
C LEU A 8 16.19 -8.37 8.76
N ILE A 9 17.27 -9.16 8.75
CA ILE A 9 18.20 -9.21 7.62
C ILE A 9 17.51 -9.80 6.40
N ARG A 10 16.87 -10.97 6.51
CA ARG A 10 16.21 -11.64 5.38
C ARG A 10 15.09 -10.79 4.79
N LEU A 11 14.29 -10.16 5.67
CA LEU A 11 13.22 -9.24 5.32
C LEU A 11 13.71 -8.06 4.47
N GLN A 12 14.89 -7.54 4.79
CA GLN A 12 15.47 -6.38 4.10
C GLN A 12 16.46 -6.76 3.00
N THR A 13 16.61 -8.05 2.71
CA THR A 13 17.52 -8.52 1.65
C THR A 13 16.72 -8.92 0.42
N PHE A 14 17.09 -8.35 -0.73
CA PHE A 14 16.55 -8.69 -2.04
C PHE A 14 17.64 -9.42 -2.83
N GLU A 15 17.41 -10.67 -3.20
CA GLU A 15 18.38 -11.48 -3.92
C GLU A 15 18.11 -11.46 -5.42
N LEU A 16 18.64 -10.45 -6.12
CA LEU A 16 18.38 -10.34 -7.56
C LEU A 16 19.04 -11.50 -8.32
N ARG A 17 18.36 -12.03 -9.32
CA ARG A 17 18.93 -12.94 -10.32
C ARG A 17 19.05 -12.20 -11.65
N VAL A 18 20.03 -12.60 -12.45
CA VAL A 18 20.15 -12.15 -13.84
C VAL A 18 19.94 -13.36 -14.74
N LEU A 19 18.87 -13.32 -15.54
CA LEU A 19 18.49 -14.38 -16.46
C LEU A 19 18.59 -13.87 -17.89
N LYS A 20 18.91 -14.76 -18.85
CA LYS A 20 18.76 -14.42 -20.26
C LYS A 20 17.30 -14.63 -20.65
N LYS A 21 16.60 -13.59 -21.07
CA LYS A 21 15.24 -13.70 -21.62
C LYS A 21 15.20 -13.14 -23.03
N LYS A 22 14.35 -13.74 -23.87
CA LYS A 22 14.02 -13.22 -25.20
C LYS A 22 13.10 -12.01 -25.02
N VAL A 23 13.62 -10.82 -25.35
CA VAL A 23 12.89 -9.55 -25.22
C VAL A 23 12.71 -8.95 -26.61
N TYR A 24 11.49 -8.48 -26.89
CA TYR A 24 11.17 -7.76 -28.11
C TYR A 24 11.45 -6.28 -27.89
N LYS A 25 12.47 -5.72 -28.55
CA LYS A 25 12.79 -4.28 -28.49
C LYS A 25 11.70 -3.41 -29.14
N GLN A 26 10.87 -3.99 -30.01
CA GLN A 26 9.76 -3.33 -30.70
C GLN A 26 8.60 -4.31 -30.85
N ARG A 27 7.34 -3.82 -30.90
CA ARG A 27 6.11 -4.64 -30.97
C ARG A 27 6.11 -5.72 -32.08
N PHE A 28 6.92 -5.56 -33.12
CA PHE A 28 7.04 -6.52 -34.24
C PHE A 28 8.51 -6.80 -34.65
N GLY A 29 9.48 -6.58 -33.75
CA GLY A 29 10.90 -6.81 -34.03
C GLY A 29 11.37 -8.26 -33.75
N PRO A 30 12.58 -8.65 -34.18
CA PRO A 30 13.17 -9.91 -33.76
C PRO A 30 13.41 -9.91 -32.24
N ALA A 31 13.17 -11.06 -31.60
CA ALA A 31 13.48 -11.23 -30.19
C ALA A 31 14.99 -11.37 -30.00
N GLU A 32 15.57 -10.55 -29.13
CA GLU A 32 16.97 -10.66 -28.73
C GLU A 32 17.06 -11.31 -27.34
N GLU A 33 18.04 -12.20 -27.13
CA GLU A 33 18.35 -12.69 -25.79
C GLU A 33 19.20 -11.67 -25.05
N ILE A 34 18.60 -11.03 -24.06
CA ILE A 34 19.23 -9.96 -23.27
C ILE A 34 19.20 -10.38 -21.80
N PRO A 35 20.25 -10.07 -21.02
CA PRO A 35 20.19 -10.26 -19.58
C PRO A 35 19.14 -9.33 -18.95
N VAL A 36 18.27 -9.90 -18.12
CA VAL A 36 17.22 -9.20 -17.40
C VAL A 36 17.30 -9.51 -15.91
N TYR A 37 16.93 -8.54 -15.08
CA TYR A 37 16.74 -8.80 -13.66
C TYR A 37 15.50 -9.65 -13.42
N ASP A 38 15.59 -10.52 -12.41
CA ASP A 38 14.53 -11.43 -12.01
C ASP A 38 14.51 -11.59 -10.49
N ILE A 39 13.31 -11.59 -9.92
CA ILE A 39 13.06 -11.85 -8.50
C ILE A 39 11.88 -12.81 -8.29
N GLY A 40 11.45 -13.52 -9.33
CA GLY A 40 10.24 -14.35 -9.29
C GLY A 40 10.32 -15.51 -8.30
N HIS A 41 11.53 -15.93 -7.92
CA HIS A 41 11.76 -16.94 -6.88
C HIS A 41 11.38 -16.48 -5.45
N GLU A 42 11.11 -15.19 -5.26
CA GLU A 42 10.58 -14.64 -4.01
C GLU A 42 9.08 -14.32 -4.10
N THR A 43 8.42 -14.64 -5.22
CA THR A 43 7.01 -14.32 -5.48
C THR A 43 6.18 -15.57 -5.75
N LYS A 44 4.85 -15.42 -5.81
CA LYS A 44 3.86 -16.50 -5.81
C LYS A 44 3.93 -17.46 -7.01
N TYR A 45 4.76 -17.17 -8.00
CA TYR A 45 4.74 -17.84 -9.30
C TYR A 45 5.85 -18.91 -9.47
N TYR A 46 6.96 -18.83 -8.74
CA TYR A 46 8.08 -19.80 -8.82
C TYR A 46 8.64 -20.11 -7.43
N ASP A 47 8.60 -21.37 -6.99
CA ASP A 47 9.10 -21.82 -5.68
C ASP A 47 8.63 -21.02 -4.45
N ALA A 48 7.53 -20.25 -4.61
CA ALA A 48 6.97 -19.29 -3.65
C ALA A 48 6.82 -19.84 -2.23
N PHE A 49 6.43 -21.11 -2.16
CA PHE A 49 6.23 -21.81 -0.90
C PHE A 49 7.51 -21.81 -0.06
N THR A 50 8.68 -21.92 -0.68
CA THR A 50 9.97 -21.99 0.02
C THR A 50 10.29 -20.65 0.68
N PHE A 51 10.19 -19.55 -0.07
CA PHE A 51 10.52 -18.23 0.47
C PHE A 51 9.50 -17.75 1.50
N GLU A 52 8.21 -17.89 1.23
CA GLU A 52 7.16 -17.52 2.19
C GLU A 52 7.27 -18.35 3.48
N SER A 53 7.50 -19.66 3.36
CA SER A 53 7.67 -20.54 4.53
C SER A 53 8.93 -20.22 5.31
N GLU A 54 10.04 -19.87 4.64
CA GLU A 54 11.26 -19.39 5.28
C GLU A 54 10.98 -18.12 6.10
N LEU A 55 10.35 -17.11 5.50
CA LEU A 55 9.99 -15.87 6.19
C LEU A 55 9.06 -16.11 7.36
N ARG A 56 8.07 -16.99 7.20
CA ARG A 56 7.13 -17.36 8.28
C ARG A 56 7.87 -17.98 9.46
N LEU A 57 8.71 -18.99 9.21
CA LEU A 57 9.49 -19.65 10.25
C LEU A 57 10.42 -18.66 10.97
N LEU A 58 11.09 -17.79 10.21
CA LEU A 58 11.94 -16.75 10.78
C LEU A 58 11.14 -15.74 11.62
N CYS A 59 9.94 -15.36 11.18
CA CYS A 59 9.05 -14.48 11.93
C CYS A 59 8.62 -15.11 13.25
N GLU A 60 8.18 -16.37 13.24
CA GLU A 60 7.78 -17.11 14.44
C GLU A 60 8.95 -17.25 15.43
N GLN A 61 10.14 -17.61 14.95
CA GLN A 61 11.34 -17.68 15.78
C GLN A 61 11.77 -16.30 16.30
N ALA A 62 11.61 -15.24 15.50
CA ALA A 62 11.85 -13.87 15.92
C ALA A 62 10.86 -13.47 17.03
N THR A 63 9.60 -13.87 16.95
CA THR A 63 8.62 -13.62 18.02
C THR A 63 9.00 -14.35 19.31
N LEU A 64 9.43 -15.61 19.24
CA LEU A 64 9.91 -16.35 20.41
C LEU A 64 11.13 -15.69 21.07
N ASP A 65 12.03 -15.13 20.26
CA ASP A 65 13.19 -14.36 20.72
C ASP A 65 12.80 -13.11 21.55
N LEU A 66 11.56 -12.60 21.42
CA LEU A 66 11.07 -11.40 22.10
C LEU A 66 10.36 -11.70 23.42
N LEU A 67 9.75 -12.87 23.59
CA LEU A 67 9.01 -13.25 24.79
C LEU A 67 9.76 -13.05 26.12
N PRO A 68 11.06 -13.36 26.24
CA PRO A 68 11.77 -13.19 27.51
C PRO A 68 12.28 -11.75 27.74
N LEU A 69 12.05 -10.81 26.81
CA LEU A 69 12.59 -9.47 26.93
C LEU A 69 11.78 -8.61 27.92
N PRO A 70 12.46 -7.78 28.73
CA PRO A 70 11.78 -6.79 29.56
C PRO A 70 11.16 -5.68 28.69
N LEU A 71 10.17 -4.97 29.25
CA LEU A 71 9.36 -3.98 28.55
C LEU A 71 10.19 -2.90 27.83
N ASP A 72 11.23 -2.35 28.48
CA ASP A 72 12.08 -1.32 27.88
C ASP A 72 12.83 -1.82 26.64
N ARG A 73 13.21 -3.10 26.63
CA ARG A 73 13.86 -3.73 25.48
C ARG A 73 12.85 -4.00 24.37
N LEU A 74 11.61 -4.36 24.70
CA LEU A 74 10.54 -4.52 23.72
C LEU A 74 10.20 -3.18 23.05
N ARG A 75 10.12 -2.08 23.82
CA ARG A 75 9.92 -0.72 23.30
C ARG A 75 11.04 -0.32 22.32
N LEU A 76 12.30 -0.53 22.70
CA LEU A 76 13.43 -0.26 21.82
C LEU A 76 13.38 -1.10 20.53
N VAL A 77 12.98 -2.38 20.64
CA VAL A 77 12.80 -3.23 19.45
C VAL A 77 11.66 -2.70 18.57
N ALA A 78 10.56 -2.23 19.15
CA ALA A 78 9.45 -1.64 18.41
C ALA A 78 9.90 -0.39 17.63
N GLU A 79 10.70 0.50 18.25
CA GLU A 79 11.26 1.67 17.57
C GLU A 79 12.16 1.29 16.39
N LEU A 80 13.04 0.29 16.58
CA LEU A 80 13.92 -0.21 15.52
C LEU A 80 13.12 -0.80 14.36
N ILE A 81 12.06 -1.55 14.66
CA ILE A 81 11.16 -2.09 13.64
C ILE A 81 10.38 -0.97 12.93
N GLY A 82 9.96 0.07 13.65
CA GLY A 82 9.37 1.27 13.05
C GLY A 82 10.32 1.92 12.03
N SER A 83 11.64 1.87 12.22
CA SER A 83 12.60 2.34 11.22
C SER A 83 12.59 1.49 9.94
N VAL A 84 12.39 0.17 10.06
CA VAL A 84 12.28 -0.76 8.93
C VAL A 84 10.99 -0.46 8.16
N GLU A 85 9.88 -0.28 8.86
CA GLU A 85 8.59 0.08 8.28
C GLU A 85 8.67 1.38 7.47
N LYS A 86 9.34 2.40 7.99
CA LYS A 86 9.58 3.65 7.25
C LYS A 86 10.31 3.44 5.92
N ARG A 87 11.24 2.47 5.83
CA ARG A 87 11.93 2.14 4.58
C ARG A 87 10.99 1.47 3.56
N PHE A 88 10.10 0.60 4.02
CA PHE A 88 9.03 0.03 3.18
C PHE A 88 8.07 1.11 2.66
N LYS A 89 7.65 2.07 3.51
CA LYS A 89 6.85 3.22 3.07
C LYS A 89 7.56 4.04 2.01
N GLN A 90 8.84 4.37 2.24
CA GLN A 90 9.64 5.13 1.28
C GLN A 90 9.81 4.38 -0.05
N PHE A 91 9.93 3.06 -0.01
CA PHE A 91 9.97 2.24 -1.21
C PHE A 91 8.71 2.43 -2.04
N TRP A 92 7.52 2.35 -1.44
CA TRP A 92 6.27 2.51 -2.19
C TRP A 92 6.12 3.90 -2.80
N VAL A 93 6.52 4.95 -2.07
CA VAL A 93 6.54 6.31 -2.61
C VAL A 93 7.39 6.39 -3.88
N ASN A 94 8.62 5.85 -3.84
CA ASN A 94 9.51 5.90 -4.99
C ASN A 94 9.03 4.96 -6.11
N TYR A 95 8.56 3.77 -5.76
CA TYR A 95 8.03 2.78 -6.69
C TYR A 95 6.90 3.39 -7.51
N HIS A 96 5.87 3.94 -6.84
CA HIS A 96 4.72 4.52 -7.52
C HIS A 96 5.07 5.78 -8.32
N TYR A 97 6.04 6.58 -7.86
CA TYR A 97 6.49 7.75 -8.60
C TYR A 97 7.14 7.38 -9.95
N HIS A 98 7.82 6.24 -10.02
CA HIS A 98 8.49 5.76 -11.24
C HIS A 98 7.73 4.64 -11.96
N TYR A 99 6.60 4.18 -11.41
CA TYR A 99 5.81 3.11 -11.98
C TYR A 99 4.99 3.66 -13.16
N GLU A 100 5.24 3.10 -14.34
CA GLU A 100 4.48 3.40 -15.54
C GLU A 100 3.93 2.07 -16.06
N GLY A 101 2.64 1.82 -15.77
CA GLY A 101 1.97 0.61 -16.25
C GLY A 101 2.08 0.47 -17.77
N TYR A 102 2.20 -0.76 -18.26
CA TYR A 102 2.21 -1.11 -19.70
C TYR A 102 3.46 -0.72 -20.48
N LYS A 103 4.59 -0.43 -19.81
CA LYS A 103 5.90 -0.34 -20.46
C LYS A 103 6.49 -1.72 -20.73
N MET A 104 6.81 -2.01 -22.00
CA MET A 104 7.55 -3.23 -22.39
C MET A 104 8.93 -3.32 -21.72
N SER A 105 9.52 -2.18 -21.35
CA SER A 105 10.79 -2.11 -20.61
C SER A 105 10.85 -0.82 -19.78
N TYR A 106 11.39 -0.93 -18.57
CA TYR A 106 11.68 0.20 -17.71
C TYR A 106 13.08 0.77 -18.01
N SER A 107 13.39 1.94 -17.46
CA SER A 107 14.74 2.52 -17.57
C SER A 107 15.78 1.53 -17.00
N LYS A 108 16.97 1.45 -17.60
CA LYS A 108 18.07 0.61 -17.08
C LYS A 108 18.38 0.92 -15.60
N GLY A 109 18.25 2.20 -15.22
CA GLY A 109 18.44 2.68 -13.86
C GLY A 109 17.22 2.60 -12.96
N TYR A 110 16.14 1.90 -13.34
CA TYR A 110 14.89 1.89 -12.56
C TYR A 110 15.10 1.46 -11.09
N ILE A 111 15.91 0.43 -10.85
CA ILE A 111 16.22 -0.05 -9.49
C ILE A 111 16.88 1.05 -8.63
N PHE A 112 17.70 1.92 -9.25
CA PHE A 112 18.33 3.06 -8.58
C PHE A 112 17.37 4.25 -8.44
N GLN A 113 16.49 4.48 -9.41
CA GLN A 113 15.45 5.51 -9.37
C GLN A 113 14.50 5.27 -8.19
N ILE A 114 14.07 4.03 -7.99
CA ILE A 114 13.23 3.68 -6.82
C ILE A 114 14.02 3.63 -5.50
N ASN A 115 15.34 3.89 -5.54
CA ASN A 115 16.29 3.82 -4.43
C ASN A 115 16.31 2.46 -3.71
N LEU A 116 16.06 1.35 -4.41
CA LEU A 116 16.01 0.03 -3.78
C LEU A 116 17.31 -0.29 -3.01
N ASN A 117 18.46 0.07 -3.60
CA ASN A 117 19.79 -0.13 -3.02
C ASN A 117 20.12 0.77 -1.83
N LYS A 118 19.40 1.88 -1.65
CA LYS A 118 19.56 2.76 -0.48
C LYS A 118 18.61 2.37 0.65
N LEU A 119 17.45 1.82 0.30
CA LEU A 119 16.42 1.40 1.25
C LEU A 119 16.67 -0.02 1.78
N PHE A 120 17.28 -0.89 0.99
CA PHE A 120 17.43 -2.30 1.32
C PHE A 120 18.79 -2.86 0.94
N LEU A 121 19.09 -4.05 1.47
CA LEU A 121 20.25 -4.82 1.07
C LEU A 121 19.94 -5.53 -0.24
N VAL A 122 20.50 -5.06 -1.35
CA VAL A 122 20.27 -5.65 -2.66
C VAL A 122 21.49 -6.47 -3.08
N ARG A 123 21.33 -7.79 -3.15
CA ARG A 123 22.37 -8.70 -3.62
C ARG A 123 22.32 -8.83 -5.13
N ASN A 124 23.50 -9.04 -5.73
CA ASN A 124 23.70 -9.21 -7.17
C ASN A 124 23.24 -8.02 -8.03
N LEU A 125 23.00 -6.85 -7.43
CA LEU A 125 22.79 -5.62 -8.18
C LEU A 125 24.06 -5.28 -8.96
N LYS A 126 23.92 -5.11 -10.27
CA LYS A 126 25.02 -4.63 -11.13
C LYS A 126 25.01 -3.11 -11.17
N PRO A 127 26.14 -2.47 -11.51
CA PRO A 127 26.21 -1.02 -11.69
C PRO A 127 25.17 -0.52 -12.70
N ASP A 128 24.78 0.75 -12.56
CA ASP A 128 23.81 1.43 -13.43
C ASP A 128 24.21 1.43 -14.92
N SER A 129 25.52 1.33 -15.19
CA SER A 129 26.09 1.20 -16.54
C SER A 129 25.93 -0.20 -17.17
N SER A 130 25.32 -1.16 -16.47
CA SER A 130 25.17 -2.52 -16.98
C SER A 130 24.04 -2.65 -18.02
N GLU A 131 24.20 -3.58 -18.96
CA GLU A 131 23.19 -3.87 -20.00
C GLU A 131 21.98 -4.68 -19.49
N ASN A 132 21.86 -4.88 -18.17
CA ASN A 132 20.75 -5.65 -17.61
C ASN A 132 19.46 -4.84 -17.70
N LEU A 133 18.45 -5.40 -18.36
CA LEU A 133 17.16 -4.74 -18.49
C LEU A 133 16.25 -5.01 -17.29
N VAL A 134 15.43 -4.01 -17.00
CA VAL A 134 14.31 -4.12 -16.07
C VAL A 134 13.05 -4.25 -16.90
N VAL A 135 12.40 -5.41 -16.83
CA VAL A 135 11.16 -5.71 -17.55
C VAL A 135 9.96 -5.61 -16.61
N GLU A 136 8.76 -5.44 -17.17
CA GLU A 136 7.50 -5.33 -16.41
C GLU A 136 7.34 -6.43 -15.37
N GLN A 137 7.59 -7.69 -15.74
CA GLN A 137 7.52 -8.83 -14.83
C GLN A 137 8.38 -8.65 -13.57
N PHE A 138 9.60 -8.11 -13.70
CA PHE A 138 10.46 -7.86 -12.54
C PHE A 138 9.85 -6.81 -11.61
N VAL A 139 9.24 -5.77 -12.18
CA VAL A 139 8.65 -4.65 -11.42
C VAL A 139 7.42 -5.13 -10.64
N GLU A 140 6.55 -5.91 -11.28
CA GLU A 140 5.40 -6.54 -10.62
C GLU A 140 5.84 -7.54 -9.54
N ASP A 141 6.81 -8.41 -9.85
CA ASP A 141 7.35 -9.36 -8.89
C ASP A 141 8.00 -8.64 -7.70
N LEU A 142 8.74 -7.56 -7.93
CA LEU A 142 9.31 -6.76 -6.85
C LEU A 142 8.23 -6.21 -5.92
N ALA A 143 7.12 -5.70 -6.48
CA ALA A 143 6.01 -5.21 -5.67
C ALA A 143 5.38 -6.33 -4.83
N ASP A 144 5.13 -7.51 -5.41
CA ASP A 144 4.58 -8.65 -4.69
C ASP A 144 5.52 -9.15 -3.58
N SER A 145 6.82 -9.20 -3.89
CA SER A 145 7.90 -9.57 -2.97
C SER A 145 7.98 -8.60 -1.76
N VAL A 146 7.75 -7.31 -1.99
CA VAL A 146 7.69 -6.27 -0.94
C VAL A 146 6.42 -6.42 -0.09
N LYS A 147 5.25 -6.59 -0.71
CA LYS A 147 3.97 -6.80 0.01
C LYS A 147 4.03 -8.00 0.95
N LEU A 148 4.66 -9.09 0.49
CA LEU A 148 4.84 -10.28 1.31
C LEU A 148 5.68 -9.99 2.56
N ARG A 149 6.79 -9.26 2.40
CA ARG A 149 7.64 -8.85 3.53
C ARG A 149 6.89 -7.96 4.51
N GLU A 150 6.16 -6.96 4.02
CA GLU A 150 5.35 -6.09 4.89
C GLU A 150 4.32 -6.88 5.69
N THR A 151 3.72 -7.90 5.09
CA THR A 151 2.78 -8.78 5.80
C THR A 151 3.44 -9.43 7.02
N PHE A 152 4.65 -9.98 6.89
CA PHE A 152 5.38 -10.56 8.01
C PHE A 152 5.92 -9.51 9.00
N LEU A 153 6.29 -8.32 8.52
CA LEU A 153 6.66 -7.20 9.40
C LEU A 153 5.49 -6.77 10.29
N GLN A 154 4.29 -6.67 9.73
CA GLN A 154 3.06 -6.36 10.44
C GLN A 154 2.69 -7.45 11.45
N GLN A 155 2.91 -8.72 11.11
CA GLN A 155 2.72 -9.84 12.05
C GLN A 155 3.66 -9.71 13.26
N LEU A 156 4.94 -9.41 13.04
CA LEU A 156 5.89 -9.19 14.14
C LEU A 156 5.51 -7.96 14.98
N ASN A 157 5.14 -6.84 14.35
CA ASN A 157 4.67 -5.64 15.03
C ASN A 157 3.44 -5.91 15.90
N LYS A 158 2.48 -6.68 15.37
CA LYS A 158 1.29 -7.08 16.12
C LYS A 158 1.67 -7.93 17.34
N ALA A 159 2.60 -8.87 17.19
CA ALA A 159 3.07 -9.68 18.30
C ALA A 159 3.73 -8.82 19.40
N ILE A 160 4.55 -7.83 19.01
CA ILE A 160 5.15 -6.88 19.95
C ILE A 160 4.09 -6.04 20.65
N GLY A 161 3.09 -5.54 19.91
CA GLY A 161 2.00 -4.75 20.49
C GLY A 161 1.14 -5.52 21.50
N ILE A 162 1.10 -6.85 21.42
CA ILE A 162 0.46 -7.70 22.44
C ILE A 162 1.33 -7.79 23.71
N MET A 163 2.66 -7.77 23.56
CA MET A 163 3.63 -7.88 24.66
C MET A 163 3.86 -6.55 25.40
N ILE A 164 3.63 -5.42 24.73
CA ILE A 164 3.72 -4.08 25.32
C ILE A 164 2.33 -3.72 25.87
N PRO A 165 2.16 -3.56 27.19
CA PRO A 165 0.90 -3.10 27.77
C PRO A 165 0.54 -1.75 27.16
N ILE A 166 -0.70 -1.60 26.70
CA ILE A 166 -1.25 -0.30 26.33
C ILE A 166 -1.37 0.50 27.62
N GLU A 167 -0.37 1.30 27.94
CA GLU A 167 -0.55 2.42 28.84
C GLU A 167 -1.61 3.30 28.19
N LYS A 168 -2.79 3.41 28.82
CA LYS A 168 -3.77 4.44 28.50
C LYS A 168 -3.12 5.78 28.87
N GLU A 169 -2.31 6.33 27.97
CA GLU A 169 -1.75 7.66 28.16
C GLU A 169 -2.85 8.70 27.91
N LEU A 170 -3.33 9.26 29.02
CA LEU A 170 -3.92 10.58 29.11
C LEU A 170 -2.90 11.62 28.62
N THR A 171 -3.18 12.25 27.48
CA THR A 171 -2.71 13.57 27.00
C THR A 171 -1.18 13.87 26.97
N PRO A 172 -0.67 14.45 25.86
CA PRO A 172 0.75 14.76 25.73
C PRO A 172 1.13 16.08 26.44
N PRO A 173 2.35 16.19 26.99
CA PRO A 173 3.00 17.49 27.14
C PRO A 173 4.12 17.66 26.08
N ASP A 174 4.13 18.86 25.51
CA ASP A 174 5.23 19.46 24.76
C ASP A 174 6.58 19.35 25.49
N THR A 175 7.68 19.03 24.79
CA THR A 175 8.79 19.97 24.47
C THR A 175 9.99 19.29 23.78
N THR A 176 10.30 19.80 22.58
CA THR A 176 11.62 20.14 21.98
C THR A 176 12.93 19.50 22.51
N PHE A 177 13.77 18.94 21.60
CA PHE A 177 15.03 19.56 21.08
C PHE A 177 15.82 18.63 20.12
N TRP A 178 16.63 19.29 19.27
CA TRP A 178 17.71 18.85 18.35
C TRP A 178 17.41 18.88 16.83
N PRO A 179 18.33 19.50 16.03
CA PRO A 179 18.06 19.90 14.65
C PRO A 179 18.28 18.71 13.71
N GLN A 180 17.20 18.23 13.11
CA GLN A 180 17.29 17.37 11.93
C GLN A 180 17.14 18.23 10.69
N VAL A 181 18.11 18.12 9.79
CA VAL A 181 17.99 18.53 8.39
C VAL A 181 16.62 18.08 7.91
N ALA A 182 15.76 19.03 7.53
CA ALA A 182 14.36 18.80 7.25
C ALA A 182 14.22 17.65 6.21
N PRO A 183 13.67 16.48 6.60
CA PRO A 183 13.11 15.60 5.60
C PRO A 183 11.87 16.33 5.09
N THR A 184 11.80 16.56 3.78
CA THR A 184 10.57 16.98 3.12
C THR A 184 9.44 16.05 3.61
N PRO A 185 8.34 16.60 4.16
CA PRO A 185 7.27 15.78 4.71
C PRO A 185 6.72 14.87 3.61
N VAL A 186 6.80 13.56 3.83
CA VAL A 186 6.06 12.57 3.06
C VAL A 186 4.59 12.90 3.26
N GLN A 187 3.92 13.32 2.20
CA GLN A 187 2.49 13.59 2.27
C GLN A 187 1.75 12.27 2.52
N SER A 188 1.11 12.14 3.68
CA SER A 188 0.50 10.92 4.20
C SER A 188 -0.97 10.74 3.80
N TYR A 189 -1.38 11.23 2.63
CA TYR A 189 -2.78 11.24 2.20
C TYR A 189 -2.95 10.66 0.78
N PRO A 190 -4.10 10.04 0.48
CA PRO A 190 -4.35 9.42 -0.81
C PRO A 190 -4.34 10.44 -1.95
N ARG A 191 -3.72 10.07 -3.06
CA ARG A 191 -3.75 10.79 -4.34
C ARG A 191 -4.35 9.90 -5.41
N PHE A 192 -5.26 10.44 -6.19
CA PHE A 192 -5.87 9.73 -7.31
C PHE A 192 -5.04 9.97 -8.56
N LEU A 193 -4.89 8.94 -9.39
CA LEU A 193 -4.29 9.13 -10.72
C LEU A 193 -5.11 10.10 -11.56
N GLU A 194 -4.48 10.69 -12.57
CA GLU A 194 -5.10 11.68 -13.45
C GLU A 194 -6.44 11.17 -14.02
N GLY A 195 -7.49 11.98 -13.91
CA GLY A 195 -8.86 11.64 -14.33
C GLY A 195 -9.65 10.74 -13.36
N ILE A 196 -8.98 9.96 -12.50
CA ILE A 196 -9.65 9.02 -11.58
C ILE A 196 -10.47 9.75 -10.52
N ALA A 197 -9.96 10.85 -9.95
CA ALA A 197 -10.72 11.64 -8.97
C ALA A 197 -12.08 12.08 -9.53
N TRP A 198 -12.11 12.53 -10.78
CA TRP A 198 -13.34 12.94 -11.47
C TRP A 198 -14.26 11.76 -11.76
N SER A 199 -13.74 10.67 -12.32
CA SER A 199 -14.54 9.46 -12.58
C SER A 199 -15.13 8.88 -11.30
N PHE A 200 -14.38 8.91 -10.21
CA PHE A 200 -14.83 8.45 -8.90
C PHE A 200 -15.89 9.38 -8.31
N TYR A 201 -15.68 10.70 -8.40
CA TYR A 201 -16.67 11.71 -8.02
C TYR A 201 -18.00 11.50 -8.77
N GLU A 202 -17.98 11.27 -10.08
CA GLU A 202 -19.20 11.05 -10.87
C GLU A 202 -20.03 9.85 -10.38
N VAL A 203 -19.36 8.81 -9.87
CA VAL A 203 -20.05 7.65 -9.27
C VAL A 203 -20.60 7.98 -7.89
N LEU A 204 -19.84 8.73 -7.08
CA LEU A 204 -20.18 9.02 -5.69
C LEU A 204 -21.19 10.16 -5.52
N LYS A 205 -21.20 11.18 -6.39
CA LYS A 205 -21.91 12.45 -6.16
C LYS A 205 -23.39 12.28 -5.82
N SER A 206 -24.05 11.26 -6.39
CA SER A 206 -25.47 10.98 -6.14
C SER A 206 -25.77 10.47 -4.72
N TYR A 207 -24.74 10.10 -3.96
CA TYR A 207 -24.84 9.69 -2.56
C TYR A 207 -24.53 10.83 -1.57
N PHE A 208 -24.29 12.04 -2.04
CA PHE A 208 -24.01 13.22 -1.21
C PHE A 208 -25.01 14.33 -1.52
N THR A 209 -25.29 15.19 -0.54
CA THR A 209 -26.13 16.38 -0.78
C THR A 209 -25.42 17.34 -1.72
N PRO A 210 -26.14 18.24 -2.41
CA PRO A 210 -25.53 19.24 -3.30
C PRO A 210 -24.41 20.05 -2.61
N GLU A 211 -24.57 20.37 -1.33
CA GLU A 211 -23.60 21.12 -0.52
C GLU A 211 -22.32 20.32 -0.24
N ASP A 212 -22.43 19.01 -0.04
CA ASP A 212 -21.31 18.11 0.18
C ASP A 212 -20.59 17.74 -1.14
N GLN A 213 -21.27 17.82 -2.29
CA GLN A 213 -20.70 17.45 -3.59
C GLN A 213 -19.51 18.35 -4.00
N GLU A 214 -19.58 19.66 -3.77
CA GLU A 214 -18.48 20.57 -4.09
C GLU A 214 -17.25 20.30 -3.21
N GLN A 215 -17.47 20.08 -1.92
CA GLN A 215 -16.42 19.74 -0.97
C GLN A 215 -15.84 18.34 -1.24
N LEU A 216 -16.66 17.39 -1.69
CA LEU A 216 -16.22 16.06 -2.10
C LEU A 216 -15.24 16.13 -3.26
N LEU A 217 -15.56 16.89 -4.31
CA LEU A 217 -14.68 17.01 -5.47
C LEU A 217 -13.34 17.64 -5.07
N SER A 218 -13.38 18.71 -4.27
CA SER A 218 -12.19 19.41 -3.77
C SER A 218 -11.31 18.51 -2.90
N LEU A 219 -11.93 17.68 -2.04
CA LEU A 219 -11.23 16.69 -1.23
C LEU A 219 -10.56 15.60 -2.10
N LEU A 220 -11.25 15.10 -3.13
CA LEU A 220 -10.71 14.04 -3.99
C LEU A 220 -9.59 14.53 -4.93
N GLN A 221 -9.65 15.77 -5.41
CA GLN A 221 -8.66 16.32 -6.36
C GLN A 221 -7.46 16.95 -5.66
N GLU A 222 -7.71 17.76 -4.63
CA GLU A 222 -6.69 18.63 -4.02
C GLU A 222 -6.40 18.28 -2.57
N ASN A 223 -7.12 17.30 -2.00
CA ASN A 223 -7.10 16.98 -0.58
C ASN A 223 -7.47 18.19 0.31
N THR A 224 -8.34 19.06 -0.19
CA THR A 224 -8.85 20.21 0.56
C THR A 224 -9.77 19.73 1.68
N LEU A 225 -9.50 20.19 2.91
CA LEU A 225 -10.25 19.80 4.10
C LEU A 225 -11.71 20.29 4.03
N PRO A 226 -12.71 19.39 4.16
CA PRO A 226 -14.11 19.80 4.24
C PRO A 226 -14.40 20.46 5.59
N SER A 227 -15.44 21.29 5.64
CA SER A 227 -15.86 22.01 6.85
C SER A 227 -16.37 21.06 7.95
N SER A 228 -16.88 19.90 7.54
CA SER A 228 -17.31 18.80 8.39
C SER A 228 -17.18 17.48 7.62
N PRO A 229 -17.18 16.31 8.30
CA PRO A 229 -17.14 15.03 7.60
C PRO A 229 -18.30 14.87 6.61
N LEU A 230 -17.97 14.54 5.36
CA LEU A 230 -18.93 14.39 4.27
C LEU A 230 -19.83 13.19 4.51
N VAL A 231 -21.14 13.36 4.41
CA VAL A 231 -22.11 12.34 4.80
C VAL A 231 -22.54 11.50 3.61
N PHE A 232 -22.08 10.25 3.56
CA PHE A 232 -22.46 9.30 2.54
C PHE A 232 -23.85 8.71 2.81
N HIS A 233 -24.79 8.94 1.89
CA HIS A 233 -26.18 8.43 1.93
C HIS A 233 -26.32 7.00 1.37
N GLY A 234 -25.26 6.20 1.46
CA GLY A 234 -25.29 4.76 1.23
C GLY A 234 -24.82 3.99 2.46
N ASN A 235 -24.65 2.68 2.33
CA ASN A 235 -24.09 1.88 3.42
C ASN A 235 -22.57 2.10 3.52
N GLY A 236 -22.05 2.30 4.72
CA GLY A 236 -20.63 2.61 4.95
C GLY A 236 -19.67 1.56 4.38
N ASN A 237 -20.08 0.30 4.29
CA ASN A 237 -19.27 -0.74 3.64
C ASN A 237 -19.11 -0.52 2.13
N GLN A 238 -20.06 0.12 1.46
CA GLN A 238 -20.01 0.40 0.03
C GLN A 238 -18.96 1.45 -0.27
N LEU A 239 -18.90 2.50 0.54
CA LEU A 239 -17.89 3.54 0.41
C LEU A 239 -16.50 2.96 0.69
N ALA A 240 -16.34 2.22 1.79
CA ALA A 240 -15.07 1.60 2.14
C ALA A 240 -14.57 0.62 1.06
N ASP A 241 -15.47 -0.18 0.49
CA ASP A 241 -15.15 -1.11 -0.58
C ASP A 241 -14.80 -0.39 -1.89
N ALA A 242 -15.46 0.72 -2.20
CA ALA A 242 -15.13 1.54 -3.36
C ALA A 242 -13.67 2.05 -3.27
N PHE A 243 -13.27 2.62 -2.13
CA PHE A 243 -11.88 3.03 -1.90
C PHE A 243 -10.90 1.85 -1.97
N LYS A 244 -11.28 0.70 -1.41
CA LYS A 244 -10.47 -0.52 -1.49
C LYS A 244 -10.24 -0.97 -2.93
N GLN A 245 -11.28 -1.03 -3.76
CA GLN A 245 -11.15 -1.45 -5.17
C GLN A 245 -10.22 -0.50 -5.93
N LEU A 246 -10.33 0.81 -5.70
CA LEU A 246 -9.43 1.80 -6.30
C LEU A 246 -7.98 1.61 -5.81
N TYR A 247 -7.77 1.35 -4.53
CA TYR A 247 -6.46 1.10 -3.96
C TYR A 247 -5.83 -0.19 -4.51
N GLU A 248 -6.59 -1.28 -4.58
CA GLU A 248 -6.12 -2.59 -5.07
C GLU A 248 -5.79 -2.56 -6.58
N ALA A 249 -6.48 -1.70 -7.34
CA ALA A 249 -6.19 -1.43 -8.74
C ALA A 249 -5.06 -0.38 -8.96
N ASN A 250 -4.43 0.10 -7.89
CA ASN A 250 -3.41 1.18 -7.91
C ASN A 250 -3.91 2.51 -8.54
N LEU A 251 -5.21 2.79 -8.46
CA LEU A 251 -5.80 4.07 -8.89
C LEU A 251 -5.73 5.16 -7.81
N ILE A 252 -5.53 4.73 -6.55
CA ILE A 252 -5.15 5.57 -5.41
C ILE A 252 -3.71 5.24 -5.05
N VAL A 253 -2.87 6.26 -4.93
CA VAL A 253 -1.44 6.18 -4.65
C VAL A 253 -1.04 7.17 -3.54
N GLY A 254 0.20 7.08 -3.06
CA GLY A 254 0.75 8.04 -2.10
C GLY A 254 0.43 7.77 -0.63
N CYS A 255 -0.29 6.69 -0.31
CA CYS A 255 -0.61 6.31 1.06
C CYS A 255 -0.62 4.78 1.26
N LEU A 256 -0.43 4.30 2.49
CA LEU A 256 -0.69 2.90 2.83
C LEU A 256 -2.20 2.65 3.04
N LYS A 257 -2.58 1.37 3.15
CA LYS A 257 -3.96 0.99 3.54
C LYS A 257 -4.37 1.62 4.87
N ALA A 258 -3.49 1.62 5.89
CA ALA A 258 -3.77 2.22 7.18
C ALA A 258 -3.97 3.74 7.08
N ASP A 259 -3.15 4.42 6.28
CA ASP A 259 -3.27 5.87 6.04
C ASP A 259 -4.59 6.19 5.29
N LEU A 260 -4.97 5.33 4.32
CA LEU A 260 -6.25 5.43 3.62
C LEU A 260 -7.43 5.21 4.58
N GLU A 261 -7.34 4.24 5.47
CA GLU A 261 -8.35 3.98 6.51
C GLU A 261 -8.50 5.18 7.45
N GLU A 262 -7.40 5.74 7.92
CA GLU A 262 -7.41 6.94 8.77
C GLU A 262 -7.98 8.15 8.03
N TRP A 263 -7.56 8.37 6.78
CA TRP A 263 -8.06 9.45 5.94
C TRP A 263 -9.56 9.33 5.70
N ILE A 264 -10.06 8.14 5.34
CA ILE A 264 -11.51 7.90 5.17
C ILE A 264 -12.24 8.15 6.49
N SER A 265 -11.73 7.65 7.61
CA SER A 265 -12.34 7.84 8.94
C SER A 265 -12.43 9.31 9.34
N LYS A 266 -11.49 10.15 8.90
CA LYS A 266 -11.43 11.57 9.23
C LYS A 266 -12.40 12.40 8.39
N HIS A 267 -12.57 12.05 7.12
CA HIS A 267 -13.27 12.90 6.15
C HIS A 267 -14.68 12.42 5.80
N PHE A 268 -15.03 11.18 6.12
CA PHE A 268 -16.33 10.61 5.75
C PHE A 268 -17.11 10.07 6.95
N ALA A 269 -18.42 10.26 6.87
CA ALA A 269 -19.42 9.60 7.70
C ALA A 269 -20.44 8.91 6.81
N TYR A 270 -21.32 8.07 7.38
CA TYR A 270 -22.40 7.44 6.64
C TYR A 270 -23.70 7.43 7.43
N VAL A 271 -24.83 7.33 6.72
CA VAL A 271 -26.15 7.25 7.35
C VAL A 271 -26.53 5.80 7.59
N LEU A 272 -26.80 5.45 8.86
CA LEU A 272 -27.39 4.18 9.23
C LEU A 272 -28.63 4.41 10.08
N ARG A 273 -29.79 3.94 9.61
CA ARG A 273 -31.08 4.10 10.32
C ARG A 273 -31.36 5.56 10.71
N LYS A 274 -31.16 6.49 9.77
CA LYS A 274 -31.33 7.96 9.95
C LYS A 274 -30.40 8.60 10.98
N GLN A 275 -29.35 7.91 11.41
CA GLN A 275 -28.30 8.46 12.26
C GLN A 275 -26.98 8.50 11.50
N GLN A 276 -26.25 9.60 11.63
CA GLN A 276 -24.89 9.71 11.15
C GLN A 276 -23.97 8.84 12.02
N LYS A 277 -23.16 8.02 11.37
CA LYS A 277 -22.15 7.17 12.01
C LYS A 277 -20.79 7.42 11.41
N THR A 278 -19.77 7.34 12.25
CA THR A 278 -18.37 7.40 11.85
C THR A 278 -17.91 6.06 11.29
N LEU A 279 -17.03 6.11 10.29
CA LEU A 279 -16.33 4.95 9.76
C LEU A 279 -15.09 4.71 10.63
N THR A 280 -15.23 3.94 11.71
CA THR A 280 -14.11 3.73 12.64
C THR A 280 -12.93 3.00 11.96
N PRO A 281 -11.67 3.25 12.38
CA PRO A 281 -10.50 2.59 11.81
C PRO A 281 -10.62 1.06 11.80
N ASN A 282 -11.08 0.46 12.90
CA ASN A 282 -11.31 -0.99 12.98
C ASN A 282 -12.35 -1.51 11.98
N TYR A 283 -13.39 -0.71 11.69
CA TYR A 283 -14.40 -1.07 10.72
C TYR A 283 -13.84 -1.04 9.30
N LEU A 284 -13.05 0.00 8.98
CA LEU A 284 -12.40 0.15 7.68
C LEU A 284 -11.32 -0.92 7.47
N ALA A 285 -10.49 -1.21 8.47
CA ALA A 285 -9.49 -2.27 8.42
C ALA A 285 -10.09 -3.65 8.11
N ALA A 286 -11.27 -3.95 8.66
CA ALA A 286 -11.98 -5.20 8.40
C ALA A 286 -12.43 -5.35 6.93
N ILE A 287 -12.57 -4.24 6.19
CA ILE A 287 -13.03 -4.20 4.80
C ILE A 287 -11.83 -4.07 3.85
N ILE A 288 -10.98 -3.07 4.08
CA ILE A 288 -9.87 -2.63 3.21
C ILE A 288 -8.64 -3.53 3.38
N SER A 289 -8.26 -3.84 4.62
CA SER A 289 -7.02 -4.57 4.92
C SER A 289 -7.21 -6.09 5.05
N SER A 290 -8.28 -6.56 5.71
CA SER A 290 -8.38 -7.97 6.11
C SER A 290 -9.40 -8.81 5.34
N ASN A 291 -10.18 -8.23 4.42
CA ASN A 291 -11.28 -8.90 3.71
C ASN A 291 -12.31 -9.61 4.61
N ALA A 292 -12.34 -9.30 5.91
CA ALA A 292 -13.20 -10.00 6.88
C ALA A 292 -14.67 -9.61 6.73
N LYS A 293 -14.96 -8.45 6.12
CA LYS A 293 -16.31 -7.95 5.82
C LYS A 293 -16.42 -7.59 4.33
N PRO A 294 -16.51 -8.57 3.42
CA PRO A 294 -16.62 -8.30 1.99
C PRO A 294 -17.93 -7.56 1.69
N CYS A 295 -17.87 -6.56 0.82
CA CYS A 295 -19.05 -5.83 0.39
C CYS A 295 -19.87 -6.70 -0.57
N GLN A 296 -21.08 -7.06 -0.15
CA GLN A 296 -22.03 -7.81 -0.99
C GLN A 296 -22.76 -6.92 -2.00
N SER A 297 -22.48 -5.62 -1.98
CA SER A 297 -23.27 -4.62 -2.68
C SER A 297 -22.43 -3.43 -3.15
N PRO A 298 -21.36 -3.68 -3.94
CA PRO A 298 -20.48 -2.62 -4.40
C PRO A 298 -21.24 -1.59 -5.25
N ILE A 299 -20.78 -0.33 -5.16
CA ILE A 299 -21.33 0.81 -5.91
C ILE A 299 -20.57 1.08 -7.21
N LEU A 300 -19.37 0.54 -7.31
CA LEU A 300 -18.53 0.59 -8.50
C LEU A 300 -17.87 -0.75 -8.72
N ASP A 301 -17.41 -0.93 -9.95
CA ASP A 301 -16.59 -2.04 -10.39
C ASP A 301 -15.35 -1.47 -11.08
N VAL A 302 -14.16 -1.83 -10.59
CA VAL A 302 -12.90 -1.45 -11.24
C VAL A 302 -12.47 -2.59 -12.16
N ARG A 303 -12.59 -2.36 -13.47
CA ARG A 303 -12.28 -3.39 -14.47
C ARG A 303 -11.03 -3.06 -15.26
N LYS A 304 -10.25 -4.10 -15.54
CA LYS A 304 -9.16 -4.05 -16.50
C LYS A 304 -9.73 -4.00 -17.92
N GLN A 305 -9.39 -2.97 -18.67
CA GLN A 305 -9.76 -2.78 -20.07
C GLN A 305 -8.85 -3.60 -21.00
N ARG A 306 -9.23 -3.67 -22.28
CA ARG A 306 -8.48 -4.41 -23.32
C ARG A 306 -7.12 -3.81 -23.61
N ASP A 307 -6.95 -2.51 -23.38
CA ASP A 307 -5.67 -1.80 -23.49
C ASP A 307 -4.79 -1.98 -22.23
N GLY A 308 -5.29 -2.72 -21.25
CA GLY A 308 -4.63 -2.98 -19.98
C GLY A 308 -5.08 -2.03 -18.87
N THR A 309 -5.53 -0.80 -19.17
CA THR A 309 -5.85 0.23 -18.16
C THR A 309 -7.00 -0.18 -17.23
N TYR A 310 -7.04 0.36 -16.01
CA TYR A 310 -8.19 0.18 -15.13
C TYR A 310 -9.15 1.34 -15.27
N ALA A 311 -10.44 1.05 -15.40
CA ALA A 311 -11.50 2.05 -15.39
C ALA A 311 -12.58 1.74 -14.37
N ILE A 312 -13.17 2.81 -13.86
CA ILE A 312 -14.25 2.79 -12.88
C ILE A 312 -15.58 2.75 -13.64
N PHE A 313 -16.39 1.74 -13.34
CA PHE A 313 -17.75 1.64 -13.86
C PHE A 313 -18.76 1.72 -12.71
N PRO A 314 -19.78 2.60 -12.78
CA PRO A 314 -20.85 2.58 -11.81
C PRO A 314 -21.64 1.28 -11.91
N ILE A 315 -21.94 0.66 -10.76
CA ILE A 315 -22.88 -0.47 -10.73
C ILE A 315 -24.29 0.12 -10.62
N LEU A 316 -24.96 0.21 -11.76
CA LEU A 316 -26.35 0.69 -11.82
C LEU A 316 -27.26 -0.28 -11.06
N ARG A 317 -27.85 0.23 -9.97
CA ARG A 317 -29.00 -0.39 -9.32
C ARG A 317 -30.24 0.37 -9.74
N THR A 318 -31.32 -0.35 -10.01
CA THR A 318 -32.66 0.23 -10.00
C THR A 318 -32.88 0.86 -8.62
N GLN A 319 -32.86 2.19 -8.56
CA GLN A 319 -33.06 2.95 -7.34
C GLN A 319 -34.38 2.51 -6.69
N LYS A 320 -34.33 1.98 -5.47
CA LYS A 320 -35.49 2.12 -4.59
C LYS A 320 -35.47 3.58 -4.15
N ASN A 321 -36.40 4.36 -4.71
CA ASN A 321 -36.66 5.75 -4.41
C ASN A 321 -36.50 6.04 -2.90
N TYR A 322 -35.44 6.75 -2.53
CA TYR A 322 -35.46 7.56 -1.32
C TYR A 322 -36.09 8.88 -1.74
N SER A 323 -37.42 8.94 -1.64
CA SER A 323 -38.14 10.21 -1.77
C SER A 323 -37.73 11.12 -0.61
N TYR A 324 -37.40 12.37 -0.97
CA TYR A 324 -37.06 13.47 -0.07
C TYR A 324 -38.09 13.69 1.03
#